data_AF-A0A3P3EZC7-F1
#
_entry.id   AF-A0A3P3EZC7-F1
#
_cell.length_a   1.000
_cell.length_b   1.000
_cell.length_c   1.000
_cell.angle_alpha   90.00
_cell.angle_beta   90.00
_cell.angle_gamma   90.00
#
_symmetry.space_group_name_H-M   'P 1'
#
loop_
_entity.id
_entity.type
_entity.pdbx_description
1 polymer ?
#
loop_
_entity_poly.entity_id
_entity_poly.type
_entity_poly.pdbx_seq_one_letter_code
_entity_poly.pdbx_strand_id
1 'polypeptide(L)'
;MTMKKNTGTGGNPAIPPALGRRGFLMGSALAATSMLASLCSLSHAAGAAASQRMPVIFIGHGSPMNALADNAFTRRLAAWGRELARPSAILSVSAHWLSRGATGVGMQERPKTIHDFGGFPQALFDIEYPAPGHPALARETVGAVKQAAVVGTQQWGLDHGTWTVLKHLYPKADIPVFQLSIDYDQPAAFHYAVGRDLAALRDKGVLVMGSGNVVHNLRATDRGTPDGPTASRPWAQSFDDAVKAALAGRDDRALVGYEKLAGASTAVATPDHYFPFLYALGAAGTSERAKTVYEGFQSGTLSMRCIQFG
;
A
#
# COMPACT_ATOMS: atom_id res chain seq x y z
N MET A 1 2.06 57.84 -53.05
CA MET A 1 3.39 57.78 -52.42
C MET A 1 3.96 56.40 -52.73
N THR A 2 4.61 56.09 -53.87
CA THR A 2 5.74 56.76 -54.57
C THR A 2 6.86 57.10 -53.57
N MET A 3 8.12 56.63 -53.62
CA MET A 3 9.02 56.29 -54.74
C MET A 3 10.17 55.34 -54.35
N LYS A 4 10.77 54.69 -55.36
CA LYS A 4 12.12 54.05 -55.42
C LYS A 4 13.27 55.09 -55.46
N LYS A 5 14.49 54.65 -55.06
CA LYS A 5 15.87 54.94 -55.58
C LYS A 5 16.85 54.26 -54.58
N ASN A 6 17.74 53.30 -54.85
CA ASN A 6 18.70 52.90 -55.90
C ASN A 6 19.93 53.81 -56.10
N THR A 7 21.11 53.17 -56.07
CA THR A 7 22.48 53.44 -56.63
C THR A 7 23.53 53.02 -55.58
N GLY A 8 24.37 51.98 -55.80
CA GLY A 8 25.52 51.89 -56.73
C GLY A 8 26.72 52.59 -56.07
N THR A 9 27.96 52.10 -55.92
CA THR A 9 28.93 51.26 -56.66
C THR A 9 30.17 51.17 -55.71
N GLY A 10 31.10 50.21 -55.66
CA GLY A 10 31.95 49.58 -56.67
C GLY A 10 33.36 49.35 -56.07
N GLY A 11 34.14 48.39 -56.59
CA GLY A 11 35.62 48.39 -56.52
C GLY A 11 36.33 47.45 -55.52
N ASN A 12 36.78 46.28 -56.01
CA ASN A 12 37.98 45.54 -55.56
C ASN A 12 39.20 46.07 -56.39
N PRO A 13 40.50 45.73 -56.23
CA PRO A 13 41.17 44.67 -55.43
C PRO A 13 42.54 45.05 -54.77
N ALA A 14 43.20 44.13 -54.03
CA ALA A 14 44.65 43.80 -54.11
C ALA A 14 45.16 42.93 -52.93
N ILE A 15 46.17 42.11 -53.24
CA ILE A 15 46.84 40.97 -52.56
C ILE A 15 48.38 41.30 -52.54
N PRO A 16 49.35 40.61 -51.88
CA PRO A 16 49.58 39.97 -50.55
C PRO A 16 50.87 40.57 -49.85
N PRO A 17 51.59 39.91 -48.89
CA PRO A 17 52.41 38.70 -49.15
C PRO A 17 52.29 37.58 -48.10
N ALA A 18 52.72 36.41 -48.56
CA ALA A 18 52.82 35.14 -47.86
C ALA A 18 54.09 35.04 -47.01
N LEU A 19 54.10 34.12 -46.03
CA LEU A 19 54.98 32.93 -45.97
C LEU A 19 54.99 32.31 -44.56
N GLY A 20 54.79 30.98 -44.50
CA GLY A 20 55.17 30.18 -43.33
C GLY A 20 54.53 28.80 -43.28
N ARG A 21 55.02 27.89 -44.13
CA ARG A 21 54.67 26.45 -44.13
C ARG A 21 55.18 25.75 -42.86
N ARG A 22 54.31 24.94 -42.25
CA ARG A 22 54.53 23.60 -41.66
C ARG A 22 53.12 23.16 -41.21
N GLY A 23 52.39 22.26 -41.85
CA GLY A 23 52.80 20.95 -42.32
C GLY A 23 52.53 19.92 -41.22
N PHE A 24 51.29 19.48 -41.05
CA PHE A 24 50.99 18.08 -40.73
C PHE A 24 49.53 17.71 -41.05
N LEU A 25 49.38 16.43 -41.38
CA LEU A 25 48.31 15.78 -42.12
C LEU A 25 47.07 15.40 -41.28
N MET A 26 45.99 15.22 -42.05
CA MET A 26 44.94 14.18 -41.93
C MET A 26 43.98 14.21 -40.73
N GLY A 27 42.68 14.25 -41.05
CA GLY A 27 41.62 13.78 -40.13
C GLY A 27 40.24 14.36 -40.40
N SER A 28 39.59 13.96 -41.49
CA SER A 28 38.17 14.13 -41.74
C SER A 28 37.32 13.16 -40.90
N ALA A 29 36.30 13.65 -40.19
CA ALA A 29 34.99 12.99 -39.90
C ALA A 29 34.19 13.86 -38.90
N LEU A 30 33.22 14.67 -39.34
CA LEU A 30 31.77 14.40 -39.31
C LEU A 30 31.19 13.79 -38.00
N ALA A 31 30.39 14.64 -37.33
CA ALA A 31 29.07 14.39 -36.75
C ALA A 31 28.89 13.56 -35.46
N ALA A 32 27.90 14.03 -34.67
CA ALA A 32 27.14 13.37 -33.61
C ALA A 32 27.66 13.43 -32.16
N THR A 33 27.76 14.64 -31.59
CA THR A 33 27.72 14.83 -30.12
C THR A 33 26.30 15.19 -29.65
N SER A 34 25.40 14.20 -29.62
CA SER A 34 24.14 14.32 -28.86
C SER A 34 23.42 12.96 -28.68
N MET A 35 24.11 11.88 -28.28
CA MET A 35 23.44 10.63 -27.85
C MET A 35 24.26 9.82 -26.83
N LEU A 36 24.73 10.43 -25.73
CA LEU A 36 25.35 9.67 -24.63
C LEU A 36 24.76 9.91 -23.23
N ALA A 37 23.61 10.59 -23.13
CA ALA A 37 22.90 10.77 -21.85
C ALA A 37 21.67 9.86 -21.68
N SER A 38 21.42 8.90 -22.59
CA SER A 38 20.20 8.07 -22.59
C SER A 38 20.43 6.57 -22.34
N LEU A 39 21.65 6.15 -21.98
CA LEU A 39 22.00 4.73 -21.83
C LEU A 39 22.22 4.26 -20.39
N CYS A 40 22.14 5.15 -19.38
CA CYS A 40 22.17 4.75 -17.96
C CYS A 40 20.78 4.53 -17.33
N SER A 41 19.69 4.77 -18.06
CA SER A 41 18.32 4.58 -17.56
C SER A 41 17.66 3.27 -18.00
N LEU A 42 18.39 2.39 -18.70
CA LEU A 42 17.86 1.14 -19.26
C LEU A 42 18.37 -0.14 -18.56
N SER A 43 19.13 -0.02 -17.47
CA SER A 43 19.67 -1.17 -16.76
C SER A 43 18.77 -1.69 -15.62
N HIS A 44 17.64 -1.04 -15.31
CA HIS A 44 16.69 -1.52 -14.29
C HIS A 44 15.49 -2.30 -14.87
N ALA A 45 15.47 -2.54 -16.18
CA ALA A 45 14.44 -3.34 -16.85
C ALA A 45 14.92 -4.75 -17.21
N ALA A 46 15.91 -5.29 -16.49
CA ALA A 46 16.39 -6.66 -16.65
C ALA A 46 16.04 -7.48 -15.41
N GLY A 47 14.85 -8.10 -15.44
CA GLY A 47 14.42 -9.04 -14.41
C GLY A 47 12.93 -9.04 -14.08
N ALA A 48 12.04 -8.56 -14.95
CA ALA A 48 10.62 -8.85 -14.80
C ALA A 48 10.38 -10.31 -15.18
N ALA A 49 10.70 -11.24 -14.27
CA ALA A 49 9.99 -12.51 -14.23
C ALA A 49 8.50 -12.17 -14.29
N ALA A 50 7.72 -12.92 -15.08
CA ALA A 50 6.27 -12.74 -15.11
C ALA A 50 5.77 -12.63 -13.67
N SER A 51 5.29 -11.44 -13.29
CA SER A 51 5.01 -11.14 -11.89
C SER A 51 4.04 -12.17 -11.39
N GLN A 52 4.47 -13.03 -10.47
CA GLN A 52 3.57 -13.97 -9.84
C GLN A 52 2.45 -13.14 -9.20
N ARG A 53 1.20 -13.47 -9.53
CA ARG A 53 0.04 -12.82 -8.93
C ARG A 53 0.20 -12.87 -7.41
N MET A 54 0.25 -11.72 -6.77
CA MET A 54 0.46 -11.66 -5.32
C MET A 54 -0.76 -12.19 -4.57
N PRO A 55 -0.57 -12.77 -3.37
CA PRO A 55 -1.68 -13.03 -2.47
C PRO A 55 -2.32 -11.72 -2.00
N VAL A 56 -3.49 -11.84 -1.38
CA VAL A 56 -4.11 -10.78 -0.59
C VAL A 56 -4.01 -11.16 0.88
N ILE A 57 -3.76 -10.18 1.73
CA ILE A 57 -3.65 -10.42 3.16
C ILE A 57 -4.56 -9.50 3.96
N PHE A 58 -5.08 -10.02 5.05
CA PHE A 58 -5.73 -9.24 6.11
C PHE A 58 -4.99 -9.50 7.42
N ILE A 59 -4.71 -8.43 8.17
CA ILE A 59 -4.01 -8.49 9.46
C ILE A 59 -4.89 -7.85 10.53
N GLY A 60 -5.26 -8.64 11.54
CA GLY A 60 -5.72 -8.15 12.83
C GLY A 60 -4.60 -7.41 13.56
N HIS A 61 -4.47 -6.08 13.44
CA HIS A 61 -3.26 -5.36 13.87
C HIS A 61 -3.12 -5.23 15.40
N GLY A 62 -4.24 -5.25 16.13
CA GLY A 62 -4.26 -5.12 17.59
C GLY A 62 -3.68 -3.81 18.11
N SER A 63 -2.96 -3.88 19.24
CA SER A 63 -2.41 -2.68 19.88
C SER A 63 -1.18 -2.12 19.13
N PRO A 64 -1.01 -0.78 19.04
CA PRO A 64 0.26 -0.17 18.61
C PRO A 64 1.50 -0.73 19.33
N MET A 65 1.35 -1.18 20.57
CA MET A 65 2.43 -1.81 21.35
C MET A 65 3.03 -3.05 20.68
N ASN A 66 2.33 -3.69 19.74
CA ASN A 66 2.88 -4.78 18.95
C ASN A 66 4.16 -4.35 18.20
N ALA A 67 4.37 -3.07 17.88
CA ALA A 67 5.62 -2.62 17.28
C ALA A 67 6.86 -2.78 18.19
N LEU A 68 6.67 -2.81 19.50
CA LEU A 68 7.71 -3.03 20.51
C LEU A 68 7.74 -4.46 21.05
N ALA A 69 6.67 -5.23 20.85
CA ALA A 69 6.49 -6.53 21.48
C ALA A 69 7.19 -7.67 20.72
N ASP A 70 7.74 -8.62 21.48
CA ASP A 70 8.12 -9.95 21.00
C ASP A 70 7.15 -10.99 21.57
N ASN A 71 6.11 -11.32 20.79
CA ASN A 71 5.05 -12.26 21.19
C ASN A 71 4.74 -13.24 20.05
N ALA A 72 3.79 -14.16 20.28
CA ALA A 72 3.43 -15.17 19.28
C ALA A 72 2.94 -14.53 17.96
N PHE A 73 2.21 -13.42 18.05
CA PHE A 73 1.71 -12.67 16.90
C PHE A 73 2.85 -12.04 16.09
N THR A 74 3.73 -11.27 16.73
CA THR A 74 4.82 -10.57 16.03
C THR A 74 5.85 -11.53 15.44
N ARG A 75 6.17 -12.63 16.15
CA ARG A 75 6.99 -13.72 15.61
C ARG A 75 6.33 -14.41 14.42
N ARG A 76 5.01 -14.60 14.44
CA ARG A 76 4.28 -15.16 13.29
C ARG A 76 4.31 -14.23 12.10
N LEU A 77 4.11 -12.92 12.28
CA LEU A 77 4.23 -11.92 11.20
C LEU A 77 5.64 -11.94 10.58
N ALA A 78 6.69 -11.96 11.41
CA ALA A 78 8.07 -12.02 10.92
C ALA A 78 8.34 -13.31 10.10
N ALA A 79 7.80 -14.46 10.54
CA ALA A 79 7.87 -15.70 9.77
C ALA A 79 7.08 -15.60 8.45
N TRP A 80 5.89 -15.03 8.50
CA TRP A 80 5.02 -14.89 7.34
C TRP A 80 5.65 -14.02 6.25
N GLY A 81 6.31 -12.93 6.64
CA GLY A 81 7.02 -12.06 5.70
C GLY A 81 8.14 -12.77 4.93
N ARG A 82 8.74 -13.81 5.50
CA ARG A 82 9.74 -14.67 4.82
C ARG A 82 9.11 -15.74 3.94
N GLU A 83 7.86 -16.12 4.20
CA GLU A 83 7.09 -17.09 3.40
C GLU A 83 6.49 -16.44 2.15
N LEU A 84 6.22 -15.13 2.20
CA LEU A 84 5.65 -14.38 1.08
C LEU A 84 6.69 -14.12 -0.02
N ALA A 85 6.26 -14.22 -1.27
CA ALA A 85 7.02 -13.66 -2.38
C ALA A 85 7.19 -12.15 -2.16
N ARG A 86 8.37 -11.60 -2.51
CA ARG A 86 8.63 -10.17 -2.33
C ARG A 86 7.75 -9.34 -3.29
N PRO A 87 6.81 -8.51 -2.81
CA PRO A 87 6.00 -7.68 -3.69
C PRO A 87 6.80 -6.55 -4.33
N SER A 88 6.30 -6.05 -5.46
CA SER A 88 6.79 -4.82 -6.11
C SER A 88 6.35 -3.57 -5.34
N ALA A 89 5.18 -3.62 -4.70
CA ALA A 89 4.65 -2.61 -3.80
C ALA A 89 3.57 -3.19 -2.88
N ILE A 90 3.24 -2.48 -1.81
CA ILE A 90 2.16 -2.80 -0.90
C ILE A 90 1.11 -1.70 -1.01
N LEU A 91 -0.13 -2.08 -1.34
CA LEU A 91 -1.30 -1.23 -1.18
C LEU A 91 -1.95 -1.59 0.15
N SER A 92 -1.89 -0.67 1.11
CA SER A 92 -2.50 -0.88 2.43
C SER A 92 -3.82 -0.13 2.56
N VAL A 93 -4.87 -0.84 2.96
CA VAL A 93 -6.13 -0.25 3.44
C VAL A 93 -6.14 -0.38 4.96
N SER A 94 -5.96 0.73 5.67
CA SER A 94 -5.88 0.73 7.14
C SER A 94 -7.15 1.29 7.76
N ALA A 95 -7.59 0.69 8.87
CA ALA A 95 -8.71 1.16 9.68
C ALA A 95 -8.55 2.61 10.17
N HIS A 96 -7.31 3.12 10.22
CA HIS A 96 -6.99 4.44 10.77
C HIS A 96 -7.04 5.57 9.74
N TRP A 97 -7.11 5.25 8.44
CA TRP A 97 -7.30 6.28 7.43
C TRP A 97 -8.76 6.31 6.96
N LEU A 98 -9.58 7.02 7.72
CA LEU A 98 -10.98 7.27 7.37
C LEU A 98 -11.12 8.58 6.61
N SER A 99 -11.89 8.56 5.53
CA SER A 99 -12.32 9.72 4.76
C SER A 99 -13.85 9.78 4.72
N ARG A 100 -14.39 10.88 4.17
CA ARG A 100 -15.83 11.08 3.98
C ARG A 100 -16.11 11.64 2.60
N GLY A 101 -17.06 11.03 1.90
CA GLY A 101 -17.55 11.48 0.58
C GLY A 101 -16.61 11.18 -0.60
N ALA A 102 -15.41 10.65 -0.36
CA ALA A 102 -14.50 10.14 -1.38
C ALA A 102 -13.47 9.21 -0.74
N THR A 103 -12.93 8.28 -1.54
CA THR A 103 -11.75 7.49 -1.16
C THR A 103 -10.48 8.25 -1.52
N GLY A 104 -9.53 8.37 -0.60
CA GLY A 104 -8.22 8.98 -0.81
C GLY A 104 -7.14 7.95 -1.13
N VAL A 105 -6.14 8.32 -1.92
CA VAL A 105 -4.95 7.49 -2.17
C VAL A 105 -3.68 8.30 -1.97
N GLY A 106 -2.72 7.74 -1.24
CA GLY A 106 -1.44 8.39 -0.94
C GLY A 106 -0.51 8.43 -2.16
N MET A 107 -0.07 9.62 -2.56
CA MET A 107 0.80 9.86 -3.71
C MET A 107 2.18 10.42 -3.33
N GLN A 108 2.59 10.26 -2.07
CA GLN A 108 3.90 10.67 -1.58
C GLN A 108 4.98 9.74 -2.13
N GLU A 109 6.15 10.29 -2.50
CA GLU A 109 7.35 9.47 -2.80
C GLU A 109 8.02 8.94 -1.53
N ARG A 110 7.85 9.66 -0.41
CA ARG A 110 8.41 9.34 0.90
C ARG A 110 7.34 9.63 1.97
N PRO A 111 6.34 8.74 2.14
CA PRO A 111 5.33 8.93 3.15
C PRO A 111 6.00 8.96 4.53
N LYS A 112 5.55 9.88 5.40
CA LYS A 112 6.02 9.94 6.79
C LYS A 112 5.44 8.76 7.57
N THR A 113 6.15 8.25 8.57
CA THR A 113 5.51 7.51 9.65
C THR A 113 4.61 8.47 10.42
N ILE A 114 3.36 8.11 10.67
CA ILE A 114 2.48 8.89 11.55
C ILE A 114 2.14 8.09 12.79
N HIS A 115 2.18 8.75 13.94
CA HIS A 115 1.80 8.21 15.24
C HIS A 115 0.41 8.75 15.60
N ASP A 116 -0.61 8.14 15.03
CA ASP A 116 -2.03 8.50 15.16
C ASP A 116 -2.69 7.95 16.44
N PHE A 117 -1.90 7.69 17.47
CA PHE A 117 -2.31 7.17 18.78
C PHE A 117 -1.76 8.01 19.92
N GLY A 118 -2.34 7.86 21.12
CA GLY A 118 -1.92 8.58 22.33
C GLY A 118 -1.92 7.69 23.57
N GLY A 119 -1.23 8.13 24.63
CA GLY A 119 -1.17 7.40 25.91
C GLY A 119 -0.19 6.22 25.95
N PHE A 120 0.76 6.15 25.02
CA PHE A 120 1.78 5.10 24.91
C PHE A 120 3.17 5.59 25.32
N PRO A 121 4.15 4.69 25.58
CA PRO A 121 5.51 5.06 25.94
C PRO A 121 6.25 5.80 24.82
N GLN A 122 7.19 6.69 25.17
CA GLN A 122 8.02 7.44 24.21
C GLN A 122 8.73 6.54 23.20
N ALA A 123 9.23 5.38 23.64
CA ALA A 123 9.91 4.42 22.77
C ALA A 123 9.07 3.98 21.56
N LEU A 124 7.73 4.06 21.64
CA LEU A 124 6.85 3.78 20.50
C LEU A 124 6.79 4.94 19.50
N PHE A 125 6.81 6.19 20.00
CA PHE A 125 6.85 7.41 19.18
C PHE A 125 8.21 7.63 18.51
N ASP A 126 9.28 7.04 19.05
CA ASP A 126 10.62 7.10 18.46
C ASP A 126 10.81 6.14 17.27
N ILE A 127 9.84 5.26 17.00
CA ILE A 127 9.92 4.32 15.87
C ILE A 127 9.52 5.00 14.56
N GLU A 128 10.38 4.85 13.57
CA GLU A 128 10.13 5.21 12.17
C GLU A 128 10.07 3.95 11.29
N TYR A 129 9.22 3.98 10.26
CA TYR A 129 9.15 2.97 9.20
C TYR A 129 9.26 3.67 7.83
N PRO A 130 10.49 3.97 7.37
CA PRO A 130 10.73 4.89 6.26
C PRO A 130 10.59 4.21 4.89
N ALA A 131 9.49 3.49 4.67
CA ALA A 131 9.23 2.86 3.37
C ALA A 131 9.05 3.92 2.27
N PRO A 132 9.61 3.70 1.07
CA PRO A 132 9.32 4.58 -0.06
C PRO A 132 7.82 4.50 -0.41
N GLY A 133 7.27 5.55 -1.01
CA GLY A 133 5.95 5.49 -1.61
C GLY A 133 5.99 5.02 -3.05
N HIS A 134 4.83 4.87 -3.69
CA HIS A 134 4.74 4.45 -5.09
C HIS A 134 3.75 5.30 -5.92
N PRO A 135 4.02 6.59 -6.20
CA PRO A 135 3.06 7.49 -6.84
C PRO A 135 2.51 7.03 -8.19
N ALA A 136 3.27 6.23 -8.96
CA ALA A 136 2.81 5.67 -10.23
C ALA A 136 1.65 4.66 -10.02
N LEU A 137 1.86 3.60 -9.24
CA LEU A 137 0.80 2.67 -8.83
C LEU A 137 -0.34 3.35 -8.06
N ALA A 138 -0.06 4.39 -7.28
CA ALA A 138 -1.12 5.18 -6.64
C ALA A 138 -2.04 5.84 -7.68
N ARG A 139 -1.48 6.40 -8.77
CA ARG A 139 -2.28 6.93 -9.90
C ARG A 139 -3.02 5.82 -10.65
N GLU A 140 -2.42 4.65 -10.82
CA GLU A 140 -3.13 3.50 -11.42
C GLU A 140 -4.30 3.04 -10.55
N THR A 141 -4.16 3.10 -9.22
CA THR A 141 -5.21 2.77 -8.27
C THR A 141 -6.42 3.70 -8.42
N VAL A 142 -6.19 5.00 -8.72
CA VAL A 142 -7.28 5.95 -9.02
C VAL A 142 -8.14 5.46 -10.20
N GLY A 143 -7.50 4.96 -11.26
CA GLY A 143 -8.21 4.46 -12.45
C GLY A 143 -8.78 3.05 -12.29
N ALA A 144 -8.29 2.27 -11.32
CA ALA A 144 -8.74 0.91 -11.08
C ALA A 144 -10.08 0.85 -10.35
N VAL A 145 -10.29 1.72 -9.37
CA VAL A 145 -11.52 1.77 -8.56
C VAL A 145 -12.67 2.37 -9.36
N LYS A 146 -13.77 1.62 -9.50
CA LYS A 146 -14.96 2.00 -10.28
C LYS A 146 -16.13 2.42 -9.41
N GLN A 147 -16.13 2.02 -8.14
CA GLN A 147 -17.27 2.26 -7.24
C GLN A 147 -17.38 3.71 -6.78
N ALA A 148 -16.28 4.47 -6.75
CA ALA A 148 -16.25 5.84 -6.29
C ALA A 148 -15.14 6.64 -6.97
N ALA A 149 -15.25 7.97 -6.87
CA ALA A 149 -14.13 8.85 -7.14
C ALA A 149 -13.02 8.59 -6.10
N VAL A 150 -11.83 8.28 -6.61
CA VAL A 150 -10.61 8.22 -5.79
C VAL A 150 -9.82 9.51 -5.98
N VAL A 151 -9.44 10.14 -4.87
CA VAL A 151 -8.71 11.41 -4.86
C VAL A 151 -7.26 11.16 -4.44
N GLY A 152 -6.32 11.49 -5.32
CA GLY A 152 -4.90 11.51 -4.98
C GLY A 152 -4.57 12.60 -3.97
N THR A 153 -3.80 12.27 -2.93
CA THR A 153 -3.36 13.25 -1.94
C THR A 153 -1.91 13.01 -1.50
N GLN A 154 -1.24 14.10 -1.13
CA GLN A 154 0.09 14.08 -0.51
C GLN A 154 0.04 14.37 1.00
N GLN A 155 -1.14 14.57 1.57
CA GLN A 155 -1.30 15.05 2.96
C GLN A 155 -1.32 13.94 4.02
N TRP A 156 -1.28 12.67 3.62
CA TRP A 156 -1.26 11.52 4.53
C TRP A 156 0.16 10.95 4.75
N GLY A 157 0.29 9.99 5.65
CA GLY A 157 1.50 9.20 5.90
C GLY A 157 1.12 7.79 6.37
N LEU A 158 2.08 6.89 6.57
CA LEU A 158 1.79 5.53 7.01
C LEU A 158 1.34 5.56 8.47
N ASP A 159 0.06 5.24 8.72
CA ASP A 159 -0.52 5.14 10.07
C ASP A 159 -0.11 3.86 10.80
N HIS A 160 -0.35 3.81 12.11
CA HIS A 160 0.10 2.69 12.93
C HIS A 160 -0.50 1.35 12.54
N GLY A 161 -1.75 1.32 12.06
CA GLY A 161 -2.35 0.10 11.55
C GLY A 161 -1.51 -0.48 10.41
N THR A 162 -0.86 0.36 9.61
CA THR A 162 0.04 -0.07 8.54
C THR A 162 1.48 -0.30 9.01
N TRP A 163 2.14 0.70 9.61
CA TRP A 163 3.59 0.60 9.83
C TRP A 163 3.96 -0.39 10.94
N THR A 164 3.10 -0.59 11.95
CA THR A 164 3.42 -1.48 13.09
C THR A 164 3.46 -2.95 12.64
N VAL A 165 2.55 -3.37 11.76
CA VAL A 165 2.53 -4.73 11.22
C VAL A 165 3.61 -4.93 10.15
N LEU A 166 3.85 -3.91 9.32
CA LEU A 166 4.90 -3.97 8.30
C LEU A 166 6.31 -3.96 8.90
N LYS A 167 6.51 -3.34 10.05
CA LYS A 167 7.78 -3.44 10.80
C LYS A 167 8.18 -4.89 11.11
N HIS A 168 7.21 -5.78 11.29
CA HIS A 168 7.46 -7.21 11.49
C HIS A 168 7.47 -7.98 10.18
N LEU A 169 6.53 -7.69 9.27
CA LEU A 169 6.40 -8.39 7.99
C LEU A 169 7.59 -8.11 7.04
N TYR A 170 8.02 -6.85 6.94
CA TYR A 170 9.10 -6.38 6.07
C TYR A 170 10.01 -5.37 6.81
N PRO A 171 10.81 -5.83 7.79
CA PRO A 171 11.56 -4.97 8.72
C PRO A 171 12.56 -4.01 8.08
N LYS A 172 12.97 -4.26 6.83
CA LYS A 172 13.90 -3.40 6.09
C LYS A 172 13.29 -2.11 5.57
N ALA A 173 11.95 -2.00 5.54
CA ALA A 173 11.23 -0.86 4.95
C ALA A 173 11.70 -0.52 3.53
N ASP A 174 12.08 -1.53 2.74
CA ASP A 174 12.67 -1.38 1.40
C ASP A 174 11.68 -1.72 0.27
N ILE A 175 10.41 -1.94 0.62
CA ILE A 175 9.31 -2.19 -0.32
C ILE A 175 8.45 -0.92 -0.36
N PRO A 176 8.08 -0.42 -1.55
CA PRO A 176 7.18 0.72 -1.66
C PRO A 176 5.82 0.46 -1.00
N VAL A 177 5.33 1.40 -0.19
CA VAL A 177 4.03 1.35 0.49
C VAL A 177 3.25 2.61 0.17
N PHE A 178 2.00 2.43 -0.24
CA PHE A 178 1.04 3.52 -0.35
C PHE A 178 -0.29 3.05 0.22
N GLN A 179 -1.11 4.00 0.68
CA GLN A 179 -2.36 3.67 1.33
C GLN A 179 -3.56 4.11 0.51
N LEU A 180 -4.68 3.43 0.74
CA LEU A 180 -6.02 3.80 0.29
C LEU A 180 -6.88 4.00 1.53
N SER A 181 -7.56 5.15 1.63
CA SER A 181 -8.46 5.43 2.74
C SER A 181 -9.77 4.67 2.63
N ILE A 182 -10.55 4.70 3.70
CA ILE A 182 -11.87 4.10 3.78
C ILE A 182 -12.89 5.23 3.80
N ASP A 183 -13.75 5.31 2.78
CA ASP A 183 -14.89 6.24 2.79
C ASP A 183 -15.93 5.76 3.81
N TYR A 184 -15.90 6.36 5.00
CA TYR A 184 -16.65 5.89 6.16
C TYR A 184 -18.17 6.01 6.00
N ASP A 185 -18.64 6.83 5.06
CA ASP A 185 -20.07 7.03 4.80
C ASP A 185 -20.69 5.91 3.93
N GLN A 186 -19.87 4.96 3.45
CA GLN A 186 -20.30 3.88 2.54
C GLN A 186 -20.65 2.57 3.26
N PRO A 187 -21.53 1.73 2.70
CA PRO A 187 -21.91 0.45 3.30
C PRO A 187 -20.85 -0.65 3.09
N ALA A 188 -20.91 -1.72 3.88
CA ALA A 188 -20.03 -2.89 3.77
C ALA A 188 -19.87 -3.44 2.32
N ALA A 189 -20.97 -3.51 1.57
CA ALA A 189 -20.96 -3.98 0.18
C ALA A 189 -20.12 -3.10 -0.76
N PHE A 190 -20.03 -1.79 -0.49
CA PHE A 190 -19.17 -0.87 -1.24
C PHE A 190 -17.70 -1.23 -1.03
N HIS A 191 -17.25 -1.42 0.21
CA HIS A 191 -15.85 -1.74 0.53
C HIS A 191 -15.41 -3.07 -0.10
N TYR A 192 -16.29 -4.08 -0.09
CA TYR A 192 -16.07 -5.33 -0.80
C TYR A 192 -15.94 -5.13 -2.32
N ALA A 193 -16.80 -4.30 -2.92
CA ALA A 193 -16.75 -4.00 -4.34
C ALA A 193 -15.49 -3.22 -4.74
N VAL A 194 -15.02 -2.28 -3.91
CA VAL A 194 -13.72 -1.62 -4.12
C VAL A 194 -12.57 -2.63 -4.04
N GLY A 195 -12.60 -3.55 -3.07
CA GLY A 195 -11.65 -4.67 -3.01
C GLY A 195 -11.55 -5.44 -4.33
N ARG A 196 -12.70 -5.76 -4.95
CA ARG A 196 -12.76 -6.43 -6.26
C ARG A 196 -12.10 -5.63 -7.38
N ASP A 197 -12.29 -4.31 -7.38
CA ASP A 197 -11.64 -3.42 -8.35
C ASP A 197 -10.10 -3.40 -8.20
N LEU A 198 -9.60 -3.55 -6.96
CA LEU A 198 -8.17 -3.60 -6.66
C LEU A 198 -7.49 -4.92 -7.04
N ALA A 199 -8.26 -5.99 -7.29
CA ALA A 199 -7.72 -7.33 -7.53
C ALA A 199 -6.70 -7.39 -8.68
N ALA A 200 -6.87 -6.58 -9.72
CA ALA A 200 -5.98 -6.55 -10.89
C ALA A 200 -4.58 -5.99 -10.57
N LEU A 201 -4.41 -5.25 -9.47
CA LEU A 201 -3.08 -4.78 -9.05
C LEU A 201 -2.18 -5.94 -8.60
N ARG A 202 -2.77 -7.06 -8.15
CA ARG A 202 -2.04 -8.26 -7.72
C ARG A 202 -1.23 -8.88 -8.86
N ASP A 203 -1.75 -8.82 -10.08
CA ASP A 203 -1.09 -9.33 -11.29
C ASP A 203 0.13 -8.46 -11.68
N LYS A 204 0.28 -7.27 -11.06
CA LYS A 204 1.43 -6.36 -11.20
C LYS A 204 2.43 -6.48 -10.05
N GLY A 205 2.28 -7.49 -9.19
CA GLY A 205 3.17 -7.71 -8.05
C GLY A 205 2.79 -6.92 -6.80
N VAL A 206 1.61 -6.29 -6.78
CA VAL A 206 1.14 -5.51 -5.63
C VAL A 206 0.52 -6.43 -4.59
N LEU A 207 1.08 -6.43 -3.37
CA LEU A 207 0.45 -7.04 -2.21
C LEU A 207 -0.66 -6.12 -1.72
N VAL A 208 -1.92 -6.55 -1.87
CA VAL A 208 -3.07 -5.85 -1.27
C VAL A 208 -3.18 -6.31 0.18
N MET A 209 -3.13 -5.35 1.11
CA MET A 209 -3.17 -5.60 2.55
C MET A 209 -4.30 -4.82 3.20
N GLY A 210 -5.26 -5.52 3.80
CA GLY A 210 -6.18 -4.93 4.76
C GLY A 210 -5.57 -4.99 6.17
N SER A 211 -5.58 -3.88 6.91
CA SER A 211 -5.15 -3.83 8.31
C SER A 211 -6.24 -3.25 9.19
N GLY A 212 -6.74 -4.05 10.12
CA GLY A 212 -7.85 -3.73 11.01
C GLY A 212 -8.03 -4.81 12.07
N ASN A 213 -9.26 -5.16 12.44
CA ASN A 213 -9.58 -6.27 13.35
C ASN A 213 -11.03 -6.72 13.09
N VAL A 214 -11.29 -8.03 13.00
CA VAL A 214 -12.67 -8.53 12.82
C VAL A 214 -13.51 -8.37 14.09
N VAL A 215 -12.89 -8.41 15.27
CA VAL A 215 -13.51 -8.03 16.55
C VAL A 215 -12.74 -6.84 17.10
N HIS A 216 -13.40 -5.69 17.18
CA HIS A 216 -12.83 -4.44 17.66
C HIS A 216 -13.86 -3.59 18.41
N ASN A 217 -13.80 -3.64 19.74
CA ASN A 217 -14.55 -2.76 20.61
C ASN A 217 -13.72 -2.41 21.85
N LEU A 218 -12.95 -1.32 21.76
CA LEU A 218 -12.05 -0.89 22.84
C LEU A 218 -12.76 -0.61 24.17
N ARG A 219 -14.06 -0.26 24.14
CA ARG A 219 -14.88 -0.05 25.35
C ARG A 219 -15.26 -1.35 26.04
N ALA A 220 -15.19 -2.48 25.35
CA ALA A 220 -15.53 -3.81 25.84
C ALA A 220 -14.30 -4.75 25.87
N THR A 221 -13.10 -4.18 26.01
CA THR A 221 -11.86 -4.95 26.23
C THR A 221 -11.67 -5.27 27.70
N ASP A 222 -11.16 -6.47 27.99
CA ASP A 222 -10.79 -6.89 29.33
C ASP A 222 -9.29 -6.63 29.54
N ARG A 223 -8.96 -5.36 29.71
CA ARG A 223 -7.58 -4.90 29.89
C ARG A 223 -6.92 -5.66 31.04
N GLY A 224 -5.72 -6.18 30.80
CA GLY A 224 -4.98 -7.03 31.75
C GLY A 224 -5.15 -8.53 31.52
N THR A 225 -6.08 -8.96 30.66
CA THR A 225 -6.12 -10.35 30.19
C THR A 225 -4.89 -10.62 29.31
N PRO A 226 -4.07 -11.65 29.62
CA PRO A 226 -2.95 -12.03 28.76
C PRO A 226 -3.40 -12.41 27.36
N ASP A 227 -2.55 -12.18 26.37
CA ASP A 227 -2.77 -12.64 25.00
C ASP A 227 -2.95 -14.17 24.98
N GLY A 228 -3.92 -14.66 24.22
CA GLY A 228 -4.29 -16.08 24.24
C GLY A 228 -5.09 -16.54 23.02
N PRO A 229 -5.28 -17.86 22.87
CA PRO A 229 -5.97 -18.43 21.71
C PRO A 229 -7.49 -18.20 21.73
N THR A 230 -8.07 -17.90 22.89
CA THR A 230 -9.53 -17.78 23.09
C THR A 230 -9.87 -16.41 23.65
N ALA A 231 -11.04 -15.88 23.27
CA ALA A 231 -11.52 -14.63 23.84
C ALA A 231 -11.95 -14.80 25.30
N SER A 232 -11.77 -13.76 26.11
CA SER A 232 -12.25 -13.70 27.50
C SER A 232 -13.78 -13.58 27.59
N ARG A 233 -14.44 -13.17 26.51
CA ARG A 233 -15.90 -12.97 26.45
C ARG A 233 -16.53 -13.84 25.36
N PRO A 234 -17.66 -14.54 25.66
CA PRO A 234 -18.34 -15.38 24.68
C PRO A 234 -18.74 -14.66 23.40
N TRP A 235 -19.24 -13.42 23.47
CA TRP A 235 -19.65 -12.66 22.29
C TRP A 235 -18.49 -12.40 21.31
N ALA A 236 -17.28 -12.19 21.83
CA ALA A 236 -16.09 -11.95 21.01
C ALA A 236 -15.65 -13.24 20.31
N GLN A 237 -15.62 -14.35 21.06
CA GLN A 237 -15.33 -15.67 20.53
C GLN A 237 -16.35 -16.08 19.46
N SER A 238 -17.65 -15.96 19.76
CA SER A 238 -18.71 -16.38 18.85
C SER A 238 -18.73 -15.58 17.55
N PHE A 239 -18.45 -14.26 17.59
CA PHE A 239 -18.39 -13.48 16.36
C PHE A 239 -17.15 -13.85 15.52
N ASP A 240 -15.97 -13.99 16.14
CA ASP A 240 -14.77 -14.44 15.43
C ASP A 240 -14.92 -15.85 14.83
N ASP A 241 -15.58 -16.76 15.56
CA ASP A 241 -15.90 -18.11 15.08
C ASP A 241 -16.90 -18.08 13.92
N ALA A 242 -17.90 -17.18 13.96
CA ALA A 242 -18.84 -16.99 12.86
C ALA A 242 -18.14 -16.48 11.59
N VAL A 243 -17.20 -15.53 11.74
CA VAL A 243 -16.34 -15.06 10.64
C VAL A 243 -15.46 -16.21 10.12
N LYS A 244 -14.84 -17.01 11.01
CA LYS A 244 -14.04 -18.19 10.64
C LYS A 244 -14.86 -19.22 9.86
N ALA A 245 -16.08 -19.51 10.30
CA ALA A 245 -16.98 -20.45 9.64
C ALA A 245 -17.39 -19.95 8.24
N ALA A 246 -17.75 -18.67 8.12
CA ALA A 246 -18.09 -18.07 6.83
C ALA A 246 -16.89 -18.05 5.86
N LEU A 247 -15.66 -17.79 6.36
CA LEU A 247 -14.43 -17.89 5.58
C LEU A 247 -14.17 -19.31 5.06
N ALA A 248 -14.36 -20.33 5.91
CA ALA A 248 -14.20 -21.74 5.53
C ALA A 248 -15.21 -22.14 4.44
N GLY A 249 -16.44 -21.64 4.53
CA GLY A 249 -17.50 -21.87 3.54
C GLY A 249 -17.40 -21.00 2.27
N ARG A 250 -16.49 -20.01 2.23
CA ARG A 250 -16.52 -18.90 1.24
C ARG A 250 -17.91 -18.25 1.12
N ASP A 251 -18.56 -18.06 2.28
CA ASP A 251 -19.81 -17.32 2.38
C ASP A 251 -19.52 -15.82 2.45
N ASP A 252 -19.05 -15.28 1.33
CA ASP A 252 -18.73 -13.85 1.21
C ASP A 252 -19.99 -12.99 1.45
N ARG A 253 -21.19 -13.53 1.22
CA ARG A 253 -22.46 -12.84 1.51
C ARG A 253 -22.66 -12.65 3.02
N ALA A 254 -22.37 -13.67 3.83
CA ALA A 254 -22.43 -13.55 5.28
C ALA A 254 -21.36 -12.60 5.83
N LEU A 255 -20.15 -12.64 5.26
CA LEU A 255 -19.04 -11.75 5.66
C LEU A 255 -19.30 -10.28 5.30
N VAL A 256 -19.93 -10.00 4.16
CA VAL A 256 -20.36 -8.65 3.76
C VAL A 256 -21.56 -8.19 4.58
N GLY A 257 -22.50 -9.09 4.91
CA GLY A 257 -23.65 -8.81 5.78
C GLY A 257 -23.40 -9.15 7.25
N TYR A 258 -22.19 -8.87 7.74
CA TYR A 258 -21.70 -9.31 9.04
C TYR A 258 -22.57 -8.82 10.21
N GLU A 259 -23.33 -7.74 10.04
CA GLU A 259 -24.22 -7.19 11.06
C GLU A 259 -25.31 -8.21 11.49
N LYS A 260 -25.56 -9.23 10.65
CA LYS A 260 -26.49 -10.33 10.93
C LYS A 260 -25.85 -11.50 11.69
N LEU A 261 -24.53 -11.51 11.85
CA LEU A 261 -23.83 -12.54 12.62
C LEU A 261 -24.05 -12.34 14.12
N ALA A 262 -24.09 -13.44 14.87
CA ALA A 262 -24.25 -13.39 16.31
C ALA A 262 -23.10 -12.61 16.97
N GLY A 263 -23.43 -11.63 17.81
CA GLY A 263 -22.45 -10.81 18.52
C GLY A 263 -21.95 -9.57 17.75
N ALA A 264 -22.38 -9.37 16.50
CA ALA A 264 -21.88 -8.29 15.63
C ALA A 264 -21.99 -6.88 16.24
N SER A 265 -23.13 -6.57 16.86
CA SER A 265 -23.38 -5.25 17.45
C SER A 265 -22.41 -4.87 18.58
N THR A 266 -21.82 -5.87 19.26
CA THR A 266 -20.81 -5.65 20.29
C THR A 266 -19.40 -5.80 19.72
N ALA A 267 -19.19 -6.77 18.83
CA ALA A 267 -17.89 -7.06 18.23
C ALA A 267 -17.38 -5.97 17.29
N VAL A 268 -18.30 -5.30 16.60
CA VAL A 268 -18.00 -4.22 15.65
C VAL A 268 -18.78 -2.99 16.11
N ALA A 269 -18.27 -2.32 17.15
CA ALA A 269 -18.94 -1.14 17.73
C ALA A 269 -19.01 0.03 16.73
N THR A 270 -17.97 0.14 15.91
CA THR A 270 -17.90 0.96 14.71
C THR A 270 -17.22 0.13 13.62
N PRO A 271 -17.58 0.30 12.34
CA PRO A 271 -17.20 -0.65 11.29
C PRO A 271 -15.80 -0.42 10.73
N ASP A 272 -15.12 0.66 11.12
CA ASP A 272 -13.81 1.09 10.62
C ASP A 272 -12.74 -0.01 10.67
N HIS A 273 -12.66 -0.79 11.76
CA HIS A 273 -11.69 -1.87 11.86
C HIS A 273 -12.11 -3.15 11.12
N TYR A 274 -13.40 -3.32 10.83
CA TYR A 274 -13.91 -4.45 10.06
C TYR A 274 -13.79 -4.21 8.55
N PHE A 275 -13.95 -2.97 8.08
CA PHE A 275 -13.92 -2.66 6.66
C PHE A 275 -12.65 -3.10 5.91
N PRO A 276 -11.41 -2.96 6.41
CA PRO A 276 -10.21 -3.47 5.74
C PRO A 276 -10.28 -4.95 5.38
N PHE A 277 -10.96 -5.77 6.19
CA PHE A 277 -11.19 -7.18 5.88
C PHE A 277 -12.05 -7.35 4.63
N LEU A 278 -13.05 -6.49 4.40
CA LEU A 278 -13.88 -6.53 3.20
C LEU A 278 -13.12 -6.14 1.92
N TYR A 279 -12.19 -5.18 2.00
CA TYR A 279 -11.30 -4.88 0.88
C TYR A 279 -10.42 -6.09 0.54
N ALA A 280 -9.85 -6.75 1.55
CA ALA A 280 -9.04 -7.95 1.36
C ALA A 280 -9.88 -9.12 0.78
N LEU A 281 -11.08 -9.33 1.31
CA LEU A 281 -12.02 -10.35 0.82
C LEU A 281 -12.41 -10.10 -0.64
N GLY A 282 -12.68 -8.83 -1.01
CA GLY A 282 -13.02 -8.47 -2.39
C GLY A 282 -11.87 -8.61 -3.37
N ALA A 283 -10.63 -8.31 -2.94
CA ALA A 283 -9.45 -8.46 -3.78
C ALA A 283 -9.04 -9.93 -4.00
N ALA A 284 -9.55 -10.85 -3.18
CA ALA A 284 -9.37 -12.28 -3.35
C ALA A 284 -10.22 -12.82 -4.52
N GLY A 285 -9.67 -13.78 -5.26
CA GLY A 285 -10.40 -14.52 -6.28
C GLY A 285 -11.53 -15.36 -5.66
N THR A 286 -12.60 -15.58 -6.42
CA THR A 286 -13.75 -16.39 -5.97
C THR A 286 -13.39 -17.86 -5.70
N SER A 287 -12.31 -18.37 -6.30
CA SER A 287 -11.77 -19.70 -6.05
C SER A 287 -10.74 -19.76 -4.91
N GLU A 288 -10.12 -18.63 -4.53
CA GLU A 288 -8.99 -18.59 -3.58
C GLU A 288 -9.46 -18.79 -2.13
N ARG A 289 -9.26 -19.97 -1.55
CA ARG A 289 -9.69 -20.22 -0.17
C ARG A 289 -8.86 -19.41 0.84
N ALA A 290 -9.50 -19.00 1.93
CA ALA A 290 -8.83 -18.34 3.05
C ALA A 290 -7.89 -19.32 3.76
N LYS A 291 -6.62 -18.96 3.87
CA LYS A 291 -5.65 -19.59 4.77
C LYS A 291 -5.57 -18.77 6.05
N THR A 292 -5.87 -19.38 7.19
CA THR A 292 -5.64 -18.75 8.50
C THR A 292 -4.14 -18.76 8.78
N VAL A 293 -3.57 -17.58 9.04
CA VAL A 293 -2.13 -17.38 9.27
C VAL A 293 -1.84 -17.26 10.77
N TYR A 294 -2.72 -16.55 11.48
CA TYR A 294 -2.68 -16.39 12.93
C TYR A 294 -4.12 -16.28 13.43
N GLU A 295 -4.38 -16.81 14.62
CA GLU A 295 -5.61 -16.58 15.38
C GLU A 295 -5.28 -16.49 16.86
N GLY A 296 -6.08 -15.70 17.58
CA GLY A 296 -5.86 -15.38 18.99
C GLY A 296 -6.44 -14.01 19.31
N PHE A 297 -6.38 -13.65 20.59
CA PHE A 297 -6.98 -12.44 21.12
C PHE A 297 -5.98 -11.64 21.94
N GLN A 298 -6.05 -10.32 21.83
CA GLN A 298 -5.36 -9.37 22.71
C GLN A 298 -6.36 -8.62 23.58
N SER A 299 -5.93 -8.23 24.79
CA SER A 299 -6.79 -7.52 25.76
C SER A 299 -8.16 -8.21 25.97
N GLY A 300 -8.15 -9.55 25.94
CA GLY A 300 -9.30 -10.41 26.12
C GLY A 300 -10.24 -10.53 24.91
N THR A 301 -10.52 -9.45 24.18
CA THR A 301 -11.60 -9.46 23.16
C THR A 301 -11.18 -9.00 21.76
N LEU A 302 -10.00 -8.42 21.57
CA LEU A 302 -9.54 -7.99 20.24
C LEU A 302 -9.06 -9.19 19.43
N SER A 303 -9.78 -9.56 18.37
CA SER A 303 -9.37 -10.66 17.49
C SER A 303 -8.15 -10.27 16.65
N MET A 304 -7.09 -11.05 16.75
CA MET A 304 -5.83 -10.88 16.02
C MET A 304 -5.80 -11.70 14.72
N ARG A 305 -6.95 -12.16 14.24
CA ARG A 305 -7.07 -13.04 13.08
C ARG A 305 -6.33 -12.47 11.86
N CYS A 306 -5.42 -13.25 11.31
CA CYS A 306 -4.71 -12.96 10.07
C CYS A 306 -5.06 -13.97 9.00
N ILE A 307 -5.33 -13.48 7.79
CA ILE A 307 -5.85 -14.28 6.68
C ILE A 307 -5.01 -14.01 5.44
N GLN A 308 -4.74 -15.06 4.67
CA GLN A 308 -4.17 -14.99 3.33
C GLN A 308 -5.15 -15.59 2.32
N PHE A 309 -5.27 -14.96 1.16
CA PHE A 309 -5.91 -15.52 -0.03
C PHE A 309 -4.90 -15.59 -1.18
N GLY A 310 -4.93 -16.70 -1.94
CA GLY A 310 -3.93 -16.99 -2.97
C GLY A 310 -2.53 -17.22 -2.39
#